data_AF-A0A164D383-F1
#
_entry.id   AF-A0A164D383-F1
#
_cell.length_a   1.000
_cell.length_b   1.000
_cell.length_c   1.000
_cell.angle_alpha   90.00
_cell.angle_beta   90.00
_cell.angle_gamma   90.00
#
_symmetry.space_group_name_H-M   'P 1'
#
loop_
_entity.id
_entity.type
_entity.pdbx_description
1 polymer ?
#
loop_
_entity_poly.entity_id
_entity_poly.type
_entity_poly.pdbx_seq_one_letter_code
_entity_poly.pdbx_strand_id
1 'polypeptide(L)'
;MPGLLISMPAFLVQITIPVVLALFHVVGPMPTDLATNGGHLSPCPGPEHCASSQWIVKDSSAALKQLSERIKATPRTEIVEQRANYLHATYSSRIFGFVDDVELSATDAVTLEARSISRLGESDLGVNAQRLESLGKTIETPEA
;
A
#
# COMPACT_ATOMS: atom_id res chain seq x y z
N MET A 1 39.34 -47.05 -5.85
CA MET A 1 38.41 -46.06 -6.46
C MET A 1 37.10 -46.80 -6.71
N PRO A 2 36.01 -46.45 -6.02
CA PRO A 2 35.09 -45.49 -6.62
C PRO A 2 34.47 -44.50 -5.60
N GLY A 3 34.27 -43.26 -6.04
CA GLY A 3 33.46 -42.27 -5.33
C GLY A 3 31.98 -42.60 -5.53
N LEU A 4 31.27 -42.81 -4.41
CA LEU A 4 29.83 -43.02 -4.40
C LEU A 4 29.15 -41.68 -4.74
N LEU A 5 28.81 -41.47 -6.01
CA LEU A 5 27.97 -40.36 -6.45
C LEU A 5 26.54 -40.67 -6.01
N ILE A 6 26.15 -40.15 -4.85
CA ILE A 6 24.76 -40.17 -4.39
C ILE A 6 23.97 -39.26 -5.33
N SER A 7 23.20 -39.85 -6.26
CA SER A 7 22.26 -39.09 -7.07
C SER A 7 21.14 -38.59 -6.15
N MET A 8 21.17 -37.29 -5.84
CA MET A 8 20.04 -36.66 -5.16
C MET A 8 18.79 -36.84 -6.04
N PRO A 9 17.70 -37.41 -5.51
CA PRO A 9 16.48 -37.60 -6.31
C PRO A 9 15.98 -36.23 -6.74
N ALA A 10 15.76 -36.05 -8.05
CA ALA A 10 15.35 -34.78 -8.68
C ALA A 10 14.12 -34.12 -8.04
N PHE A 11 13.31 -34.90 -7.30
CA PHE A 11 12.18 -34.45 -6.51
C PHE A 11 12.53 -33.45 -5.39
N LEU A 12 13.70 -33.55 -4.74
CA LEU A 12 14.10 -32.62 -3.68
C LEU A 12 14.45 -31.21 -4.23
N VAL A 13 14.87 -31.13 -5.49
CA VAL A 13 15.22 -29.86 -6.15
C VAL A 13 13.97 -29.10 -6.60
N GLN A 14 12.87 -29.81 -6.93
CA GLN A 14 11.63 -29.17 -7.43
C GLN A 14 10.81 -28.48 -6.33
N ILE A 15 10.88 -28.94 -5.08
CA ILE A 15 10.13 -28.33 -3.96
C ILE A 15 10.93 -27.20 -3.30
N THR A 16 12.25 -27.27 -3.32
CA THR A 16 13.12 -26.29 -2.66
C THR A 16 13.14 -24.93 -3.37
N ILE A 17 13.14 -24.89 -4.71
CA ILE A 17 13.14 -23.64 -5.48
C ILE A 17 11.92 -22.74 -5.18
N PRO A 18 10.65 -23.21 -5.23
CA PRO A 18 9.51 -22.35 -4.92
C PRO A 18 9.46 -21.95 -3.44
N VAL A 19 9.91 -22.81 -2.52
CA VAL A 19 10.00 -22.49 -1.08
C VAL A 19 11.06 -21.41 -0.84
N VAL A 20 12.21 -21.47 -1.51
CA VAL A 20 13.28 -20.46 -1.40
C VAL A 20 12.86 -19.13 -2.03
N LEU A 21 12.20 -19.13 -3.19
CA LEU A 21 11.67 -17.91 -3.80
C LEU A 21 10.57 -17.26 -2.95
N ALA A 22 9.75 -18.04 -2.25
CA ALA A 22 8.75 -17.52 -1.30
C ALA A 22 9.36 -16.88 -0.03
N LEU A 23 10.66 -17.11 0.24
CA LEU A 23 11.36 -16.52 1.39
C LEU A 23 12.02 -15.17 1.07
N PHE A 24 12.15 -14.81 -0.21
CA PHE A 24 12.66 -13.50 -0.64
C PHE A 24 11.52 -12.53 -0.90
N HIS A 25 10.92 -12.01 0.17
CA HIS A 25 10.07 -10.82 0.07
C HIS A 25 10.98 -9.63 -0.20
N VAL A 26 11.19 -9.28 -1.47
CA VAL A 26 11.89 -8.05 -1.86
C VAL A 26 10.95 -6.89 -1.60
N VAL A 27 10.86 -6.49 -0.33
CA VAL A 27 10.11 -5.30 0.11
C VAL A 27 11.08 -4.13 0.08
N GLY A 28 10.76 -3.10 -0.70
CA GLY A 28 11.54 -1.87 -0.71
C GLY A 28 11.51 -1.16 0.67
N PRO A 29 12.41 -0.19 0.90
CA PRO A 29 12.37 0.62 2.11
C PRO A 29 11.05 1.40 2.20
N MET A 30 10.58 1.65 3.42
CA MET A 30 9.48 2.58 3.67
C MET A 30 9.91 4.00 3.22
N PRO A 31 9.05 4.76 2.51
CA PRO A 31 9.37 6.12 2.12
C PRO A 31 9.71 6.98 3.34
N THR A 32 10.75 7.80 3.24
CA THR A 32 11.23 8.65 4.35
C THR A 32 10.42 9.94 4.51
N ASP A 33 9.48 10.18 3.61
CA ASP A 33 8.67 11.40 3.51
C ASP A 33 7.19 11.16 3.89
N LEU A 34 6.90 10.04 4.58
CA LEU A 34 5.57 9.76 5.14
C LEU A 34 5.26 10.69 6.31
N ALA A 35 3.98 10.71 6.68
CA ALA A 35 3.33 11.65 7.56
C ALA A 35 3.19 13.06 6.96
N THR A 36 2.36 13.87 7.63
CA THR A 36 2.08 15.24 7.21
C THR A 36 3.22 16.17 7.54
N ASN A 37 3.68 16.96 6.57
CA ASN A 37 4.58 18.10 6.78
C ASN A 37 3.79 19.40 6.64
N GLY A 38 3.69 20.17 7.74
CA GLY A 38 2.89 21.40 7.74
C GLY A 38 1.38 21.16 7.51
N GLY A 39 0.89 19.97 7.84
CA GLY A 39 -0.52 19.59 7.67
C GLY A 39 -0.88 18.89 6.36
N HIS A 40 0.03 18.88 5.39
CA HIS A 40 -0.20 18.28 4.06
C HIS A 40 0.64 17.01 3.86
N LEU A 41 0.14 16.10 3.01
CA LEU A 41 0.91 14.94 2.56
C LEU A 41 2.02 15.38 1.60
N SER A 42 3.14 14.66 1.62
CA SER A 42 4.24 14.87 0.67
C SER A 42 3.75 14.62 -0.77
N PRO A 43 4.22 15.36 -1.78
CA PRO A 43 3.80 15.14 -3.17
C PRO A 43 4.26 13.76 -3.68
N CYS A 44 3.64 13.28 -4.76
CA CYS A 44 4.17 12.13 -5.47
C CYS A 44 5.49 12.50 -6.19
N PRO A 45 6.54 11.68 -6.10
CA PRO A 45 7.80 11.92 -6.82
C PRO A 45 7.62 11.81 -8.35
N GLY A 46 6.69 10.97 -8.79
CA GLY A 46 6.32 10.77 -10.20
C GLY A 46 5.04 9.93 -10.32
N PRO A 47 4.36 9.93 -11.48
CA PRO A 47 3.10 9.21 -11.68
C PRO A 47 3.26 7.70 -11.86
N GLU A 48 4.47 7.20 -12.08
CA GLU A 48 4.73 5.83 -12.51
C GLU A 48 4.49 4.77 -11.42
N HIS A 49 4.68 5.13 -10.14
CA HIS A 49 4.48 4.26 -8.97
C HIS A 49 3.87 4.99 -7.76
N CYS A 50 3.29 6.16 -7.98
CA CYS A 50 2.61 6.95 -6.95
C CYS A 50 1.37 7.62 -7.53
N ALA A 51 0.32 7.73 -6.71
CA ALA A 51 -0.85 8.53 -6.99
C ALA A 51 -1.24 9.37 -5.76
N SER A 52 -1.79 10.55 -6.01
CA SER A 52 -2.39 11.39 -4.99
C SER A 52 -3.80 11.81 -5.41
N SER A 53 -4.64 12.13 -4.43
CA SER A 53 -5.99 12.64 -4.63
C SER A 53 -6.38 13.57 -3.49
N GLN A 54 -7.29 14.49 -3.79
CA GLN A 54 -7.94 15.33 -2.79
C GLN A 54 -9.44 15.15 -2.94
N TRP A 55 -10.11 14.87 -1.82
CA TRP A 55 -11.56 14.69 -1.76
C TRP A 55 -12.18 15.78 -0.91
N ILE A 56 -13.24 16.39 -1.44
CA ILE A 56 -14.11 17.27 -0.67
C ILE A 56 -15.26 16.42 -0.12
N VAL A 57 -15.41 16.43 1.20
CA VAL A 57 -16.31 15.58 1.97
C VAL A 57 -17.16 16.42 2.91
N LYS A 58 -18.28 15.86 3.39
CA LYS A 58 -19.16 16.55 4.35
C LYS A 58 -18.48 16.75 5.72
N ASP A 59 -17.73 15.74 6.17
CA ASP A 59 -16.97 15.72 7.41
C ASP A 59 -15.72 14.85 7.22
N SER A 60 -14.55 15.47 7.25
CA SER A 60 -13.26 14.80 7.01
C SER A 60 -12.90 13.79 8.10
N SER A 61 -13.30 14.01 9.35
CA SER A 61 -13.05 13.08 10.45
C SER A 61 -13.91 11.82 10.31
N ALA A 62 -15.20 12.00 9.98
CA ALA A 62 -16.11 10.90 9.72
C ALA A 62 -15.68 10.08 8.50
N ALA A 63 -15.29 10.76 7.40
CA ALA A 63 -14.80 10.11 6.20
C ALA A 63 -13.47 9.35 6.44
N LEU A 64 -12.53 9.93 7.21
CA LEU A 64 -11.28 9.25 7.58
C LEU A 64 -11.55 7.97 8.39
N LYS A 65 -12.50 8.02 9.33
CA LYS A 65 -12.94 6.84 10.09
C LYS A 65 -13.57 5.78 9.20
N GLN A 66 -14.45 6.17 8.27
CA GLN A 66 -15.08 5.26 7.31
C GLN A 66 -14.03 4.57 6.43
N LEU A 67 -13.07 5.33 5.90
CA LEU A 67 -11.96 4.82 5.11
C LEU A 67 -11.08 3.87 5.92
N SER A 68 -10.80 4.18 7.18
CA SER A 68 -10.05 3.31 8.09
C SER A 68 -10.69 1.92 8.21
N GLU A 69 -12.00 1.84 8.44
CA GLU A 69 -12.71 0.57 8.54
C GLU A 69 -12.71 -0.19 7.20
N ARG A 70 -12.85 0.53 6.08
CA ARG A 70 -12.77 -0.07 4.74
C ARG A 70 -11.39 -0.64 4.45
N ILE A 71 -10.33 0.10 4.77
CA ILE A 71 -8.94 -0.35 4.63
C ILE A 71 -8.74 -1.60 5.47
N LYS A 72 -9.13 -1.57 6.76
CA LYS A 72 -8.99 -2.70 7.67
C LYS A 72 -9.73 -3.98 7.21
N ALA A 73 -10.86 -3.83 6.52
CA ALA A 73 -11.61 -4.93 5.95
C ALA A 73 -11.03 -5.47 4.62
N THR A 74 -10.03 -4.80 4.05
CA THR A 74 -9.41 -5.19 2.78
C THR A 74 -8.38 -6.31 3.02
N PRO A 75 -8.38 -7.39 2.22
CA PRO A 75 -7.37 -8.44 2.37
C PRO A 75 -5.95 -7.92 2.11
N ARG A 76 -4.97 -8.41 2.88
CA ARG A 76 -3.54 -8.11 2.74
C ARG A 76 -3.18 -6.63 3.00
N THR A 77 -3.89 -6.00 3.93
CA THR A 77 -3.62 -4.63 4.38
C THR A 77 -3.38 -4.58 5.87
N GLU A 78 -2.58 -3.62 6.31
CA GLU A 78 -2.30 -3.35 7.72
C GLU A 78 -2.34 -1.84 7.98
N ILE A 79 -3.04 -1.41 9.04
CA ILE A 79 -2.94 -0.03 9.53
C ILE A 79 -1.67 0.05 10.38
N VAL A 80 -0.68 0.80 9.91
CA VAL A 80 0.62 0.98 10.58
C VAL A 80 0.55 2.10 11.61
N GLU A 81 -0.16 3.18 11.28
CA GLU A 81 -0.35 4.31 12.18
C GLU A 81 -1.74 4.93 12.01
N GLN A 82 -2.35 5.30 13.12
CA GLN A 82 -3.63 6.02 13.13
C GLN A 82 -3.61 7.09 14.21
N ARG A 83 -3.86 8.34 13.79
CA ARG A 83 -4.04 9.52 14.64
C ARG A 83 -5.41 10.14 14.37
N ALA A 84 -5.74 11.24 15.05
CA ALA A 84 -7.03 11.89 14.91
C ALA A 84 -7.32 12.40 13.48
N ASN A 85 -6.29 12.88 12.77
CA ASN A 85 -6.39 13.50 11.46
C ASN A 85 -5.50 12.83 10.40
N TYR A 86 -4.91 11.67 10.71
CA TYR A 86 -3.97 10.99 9.83
C TYR A 86 -4.08 9.48 9.96
N LEU A 87 -3.95 8.78 8.83
CA LEU A 87 -3.86 7.32 8.77
C LEU A 87 -2.78 6.91 7.78
N HIS A 88 -1.95 5.96 8.20
CA HIS A 88 -1.00 5.25 7.35
C HIS A 88 -1.31 3.76 7.36
N ALA A 89 -1.43 3.17 6.18
CA ALA A 89 -1.62 1.75 6.00
C ALA A 89 -0.69 1.20 4.92
N THR A 90 -0.42 -0.10 4.97
CA THR A 90 0.28 -0.84 3.91
C THR A 90 -0.68 -1.75 3.16
N TYR A 91 -0.43 -1.91 1.86
CA TYR A 91 -1.12 -2.85 0.98
C TYR A 91 -0.09 -3.78 0.37
N SER A 92 -0.31 -5.10 0.45
CA SER A 92 0.58 -6.08 -0.18
C SER A 92 -0.07 -6.82 -1.36
N SER A 93 0.66 -6.91 -2.46
CA SER A 93 0.23 -7.63 -3.66
C SER A 93 0.16 -9.14 -3.41
N ARG A 94 -0.81 -9.81 -4.05
CA ARG A 94 -1.08 -11.24 -3.81
C ARG A 94 0.03 -12.18 -4.28
N ILE A 95 0.66 -11.86 -5.41
CA ILE A 95 1.55 -12.78 -6.13
C ILE A 95 3.02 -12.46 -5.85
N PHE A 96 3.39 -11.19 -5.92
CA PHE A 96 4.80 -10.76 -5.86
C PHE A 96 5.19 -10.17 -4.50
N GLY A 97 4.25 -9.95 -3.59
CA GLY A 97 4.54 -9.41 -2.27
C GLY A 97 4.99 -7.94 -2.24
N PHE A 98 4.89 -7.21 -3.36
CA PHE A 98 5.11 -5.75 -3.38
C PHE A 98 4.23 -5.05 -2.35
N VAL A 99 4.82 -4.10 -1.64
CA VAL A 99 4.18 -3.32 -0.60
C VAL A 99 4.05 -1.87 -1.08
N ASP A 100 2.84 -1.35 -0.96
CA ASP A 100 2.53 0.06 -1.16
C ASP A 100 2.13 0.68 0.19
N ASP A 101 2.49 1.93 0.41
CA ASP A 101 2.06 2.75 1.54
C ASP A 101 0.91 3.66 1.09
N VAL A 102 -0.15 3.70 1.90
CA VAL A 102 -1.32 4.58 1.71
C VAL A 102 -1.41 5.51 2.90
N GLU A 103 -1.45 6.81 2.62
CA GLU A 103 -1.62 7.87 3.60
C GLU A 103 -2.92 8.60 3.34
N LEU A 104 -3.65 8.90 4.42
CA LEU A 104 -4.84 9.74 4.41
C LEU A 104 -4.64 10.85 5.44
N SER A 105 -4.92 12.10 5.06
CA SER A 105 -4.84 13.27 5.95
C SER A 105 -6.12 14.09 5.88
N ALA A 106 -6.75 14.31 7.03
CA ALA A 106 -7.81 15.30 7.17
C ALA A 106 -7.16 16.67 7.42
N THR A 107 -7.04 17.48 6.37
CA THR A 107 -6.32 18.77 6.41
C THR A 107 -7.16 19.88 7.04
N ASP A 108 -8.47 19.85 6.81
CA ASP A 108 -9.47 20.71 7.43
C ASP A 108 -10.78 19.92 7.66
N ALA A 109 -11.89 20.59 7.99
CA ALA A 109 -13.17 19.94 8.29
C ALA A 109 -13.84 19.24 7.09
N VAL A 110 -13.48 19.60 5.86
CA VAL A 110 -14.14 19.16 4.61
C VAL A 110 -13.16 18.62 3.57
N THR A 111 -11.86 18.68 3.82
CA THR A 111 -10.82 18.23 2.89
C THR A 111 -10.08 17.02 3.41
N LEU A 112 -9.96 16.01 2.55
CA LEU A 112 -9.20 14.78 2.78
C LEU A 112 -8.17 14.61 1.67
N GLU A 113 -6.88 14.64 2.02
CA GLU A 113 -5.79 14.30 1.12
C GLU A 113 -5.50 12.81 1.20
N ALA A 114 -5.15 12.22 0.07
CA ALA A 114 -4.73 10.84 -0.02
C ALA A 114 -3.49 10.70 -0.90
N ARG A 115 -2.58 9.83 -0.48
CA ARG A 115 -1.41 9.40 -1.24
C ARG A 115 -1.29 7.89 -1.19
N SER A 116 -0.92 7.28 -2.31
CA SER A 116 -0.63 5.85 -2.41
C SER A 116 0.65 5.67 -3.21
N ILE A 117 1.67 5.05 -2.63
CA ILE A 117 3.02 4.97 -3.21
C ILE A 117 3.63 3.58 -3.01
N SER A 118 4.26 3.04 -4.05
CA SER A 118 4.99 1.76 -3.96
C SER A 118 6.36 1.93 -3.32
N ARG A 119 6.77 0.98 -2.47
CA ARG A 119 8.13 0.97 -1.86
C ARG A 119 9.25 0.62 -2.85
N LEU A 120 8.90 -0.07 -3.93
CA LEU A 120 9.84 -0.60 -4.91
C LEU A 120 9.14 -0.78 -6.25
N GLY A 121 9.93 -0.65 -7.32
CA GLY A 121 9.54 -0.93 -8.69
C GLY A 121 9.52 0.33 -9.53
N GLU A 122 9.78 0.17 -10.83
CA GLU A 122 9.76 1.28 -11.79
C GLU A 122 8.33 1.72 -12.12
N SER A 123 7.36 0.80 -12.00
CA SER A 123 5.95 1.13 -12.20
C SER A 123 5.01 0.19 -11.44
N ASP A 124 3.87 0.72 -11.04
CA ASP A 124 2.77 0.01 -10.38
C ASP A 124 1.63 -0.38 -11.34
N LEU A 125 1.75 -0.09 -12.64
CA LEU A 125 0.69 -0.28 -13.66
C LEU A 125 -0.65 0.40 -13.31
N GLY A 126 -0.61 1.51 -12.56
CA GLY A 126 -1.77 2.28 -12.12
C GLY A 126 -2.50 1.72 -10.91
N VAL A 127 -1.93 0.73 -10.20
CA VAL A 127 -2.54 0.12 -9.01
C VAL A 127 -2.81 1.16 -7.92
N ASN A 128 -1.88 2.08 -7.66
CA ASN A 128 -2.06 3.12 -6.65
C ASN A 128 -3.20 4.08 -7.01
N ALA A 129 -3.31 4.48 -8.29
CA ALA A 129 -4.40 5.33 -8.76
C ALA A 129 -5.77 4.64 -8.63
N GLN A 130 -5.87 3.38 -9.06
CA GLN A 130 -7.09 2.57 -8.94
C GLN A 130 -7.51 2.35 -7.48
N ARG A 131 -6.53 2.25 -6.57
CA ARG A 131 -6.77 2.16 -5.13
C ARG A 131 -7.44 3.42 -4.61
N LEU A 132 -6.87 4.60 -4.91
CA LEU A 132 -7.45 5.87 -4.48
C LEU A 132 -8.85 6.09 -5.08
N GLU A 133 -9.05 5.75 -6.36
CA GLU A 133 -10.38 5.82 -6.98
C GLU A 133 -11.40 4.92 -6.26
N SER A 134 -11.01 3.69 -5.94
CA SER A 134 -11.87 2.72 -5.27
C SER A 134 -12.24 3.15 -3.85
N LEU A 135 -11.31 3.79 -3.12
CA LEU A 135 -11.55 4.36 -1.81
C LEU A 135 -12.46 5.60 -1.90
N GLY A 136 -12.18 6.51 -2.84
CA GLY A 136 -12.96 7.73 -3.06
C GLY A 136 -14.43 7.47 -3.42
N LYS A 137 -14.74 6.34 -4.06
CA LYS A 137 -16.14 5.93 -4.33
C LYS A 137 -16.93 5.54 -3.10
N THR A 138 -16.28 5.37 -1.94
CA THR A 138 -16.94 4.91 -0.72
C THR A 138 -17.35 6.02 0.23
N ILE A 139 -16.80 7.22 0.04
CA ILE A 139 -17.02 8.38 0.92
C ILE A 139 -18.14 9.27 0.39
N GLU A 140 -18.88 9.88 1.31
CA GLU A 140 -19.94 10.83 0.97
C GLU A 140 -19.36 12.18 0.56
N THR A 141 -19.76 12.66 -0.61
CA THR A 141 -19.44 14.01 -1.08
C THR A 141 -20.61 14.97 -0.80
N PRO A 142 -20.38 16.29 -0.67
CA PRO A 142 -21.42 17.26 -0.33
C PRO A 142 -22.61 17.32 -1.30
N GLU A 143 -22.44 16.88 -2.54
CA GLU A 143 -23.46 16.95 -3.60
C GLU A 143 -24.27 15.65 -3.78
N ALA A 144 -24.05 14.64 -2.91
CA ALA A 144 -24.74 13.35 -2.91
C ALA A 144 -25.73 13.20 -1.72
#